data_AF-A0A7L4Y6T0-F1
#
_entry.id   AF-A0A7L4Y6T0-F1
#
_cell.length_a   1.000
_cell.length_b   1.000
_cell.length_c   1.000
_cell.angle_alpha   90.00
_cell.angle_beta   90.00
_cell.angle_gamma   90.00
#
_symmetry.space_group_name_H-M   'P 1'
#
loop_
_entity.id
_entity.type
_entity.pdbx_description
1 polymer ?
#
loop_
_entity_poly.entity_id
_entity_poly.type
_entity_poly.pdbx_seq_one_letter_code
_entity_poly.pdbx_strand_id
1 'polypeptide(L)'
;MRSVRLLPAFAALGATLALTATACGPTETPAADKPAAEASATGGGGAALPKDLADKLKKHGVDPDKWKNGEWKNWDKDTWLREAEDFVNPVIEGLWDSRRMQTAKSPDQTIATTAGAGGSDPVPRPVQAQREKTPYHRNAAPVGKIFFDSPQGHMVCSGTIVKDPRRPGKSNMVWTAGHCVHAGQRGGWYRNITFVPAYNDLGKSPSALRNAQPHEEAPYGQYWADWAVTSGEWINRGGSNAAWPYDYAVLHVQPERGKKSLEETVGAALAVDFSAPTAAQAGTIGAWGYPSAPPYNGLIMHKCLDRASRMTTAPATPTMYRIGCTMTAGSSGGGWFRALPNGKTVLVSNTSIGPAGGNGWLAGPQLGRGAKDAHEMVSKKFAR
;
A
#
# COMPACT_ATOMS: atom_id res chain seq x y z
N MET A 1 -11.60 41.51 -58.24
CA MET A 1 -10.20 41.98 -58.39
C MET A 1 -9.27 40.79 -58.19
N ARG A 2 -8.18 40.70 -58.98
CA ARG A 2 -7.03 39.76 -58.90
C ARG A 2 -7.29 38.23 -58.99
N SER A 3 -7.09 37.73 -60.21
CA SER A 3 -6.82 36.36 -60.71
C SER A 3 -5.29 36.03 -60.61
N VAL A 4 -4.69 34.84 -60.87
CA VAL A 4 -5.10 33.42 -61.13
C VAL A 4 -3.81 32.52 -61.12
N ARG A 5 -3.93 31.18 -61.31
CA ARG A 5 -2.88 30.10 -61.53
C ARG A 5 -2.40 29.36 -60.25
N LEU A 6 -2.30 28.02 -60.13
CA LEU A 6 -2.06 26.80 -60.97
C LEU A 6 -0.60 26.25 -60.91
N LEU A 7 -0.41 25.13 -60.17
CA LEU A 7 0.33 23.83 -60.41
C LEU A 7 1.62 23.76 -61.31
N PRO A 8 2.47 22.67 -61.37
CA PRO A 8 2.45 21.31 -60.73
C PRO A 8 3.80 20.65 -60.26
N ALA A 9 3.69 19.51 -59.53
CA ALA A 9 4.38 18.17 -59.64
C ALA A 9 5.92 17.86 -59.49
N PHE A 10 6.15 16.55 -59.20
CA PHE A 10 7.37 15.68 -59.30
C PHE A 10 8.41 15.70 -58.13
N ALA A 11 9.07 14.59 -57.73
CA ALA A 11 8.98 13.15 -58.11
C ALA A 11 9.41 12.21 -56.95
N ALA A 12 9.21 10.90 -57.12
CA ALA A 12 9.52 9.82 -56.17
C ALA A 12 11.00 9.38 -56.14
N LEU A 13 11.38 8.61 -55.12
CA LEU A 13 12.18 7.38 -55.30
C LEU A 13 11.92 6.41 -54.14
N GLY A 14 11.94 5.11 -54.40
CA GLY A 14 11.80 4.05 -53.40
C GLY A 14 12.88 2.97 -53.56
N ALA A 15 13.06 2.15 -52.52
CA ALA A 15 13.93 0.97 -52.58
C ALA A 15 13.37 -0.15 -51.72
N THR A 16 12.86 -1.19 -52.38
CA THR A 16 12.53 -2.49 -51.78
C THR A 16 13.69 -3.45 -52.02
N LEU A 17 14.16 -4.16 -50.98
CA LEU A 17 14.91 -5.40 -51.16
C LEU A 17 14.16 -6.55 -50.50
N ALA A 18 13.78 -7.53 -51.31
CA ALA A 18 13.42 -8.87 -50.89
C ALA A 18 14.22 -9.84 -51.75
N LEU A 19 14.84 -10.84 -51.12
CA LEU A 19 15.54 -11.94 -51.79
C LEU A 19 15.30 -13.23 -51.00
N THR A 20 14.87 -14.28 -51.70
CA THR A 20 14.49 -15.59 -51.15
C THR A 20 15.09 -16.71 -52.00
N ALA A 21 15.77 -17.67 -51.37
CA ALA A 21 16.06 -19.02 -51.86
C ALA A 21 16.51 -19.85 -50.63
N THR A 22 15.84 -20.91 -50.14
CA THR A 22 15.46 -22.24 -50.68
C THR A 22 16.62 -23.22 -50.93
N ALA A 23 16.74 -24.28 -50.10
CA ALA A 23 16.83 -25.71 -50.49
C ALA A 23 17.28 -26.63 -49.32
N CYS A 24 17.00 -27.94 -49.43
CA CYS A 24 17.31 -28.99 -48.43
C CYS A 24 18.63 -29.76 -48.74
N GLY A 25 19.15 -30.55 -47.79
CA GLY A 25 20.36 -31.41 -47.92
C GLY A 25 20.12 -32.75 -48.66
N PRO A 26 20.78 -33.91 -48.34
CA PRO A 26 21.87 -34.20 -47.35
C PRO A 26 23.07 -35.05 -47.89
N THR A 27 24.20 -35.18 -47.15
CA THR A 27 25.06 -36.40 -47.05
C THR A 27 26.22 -36.26 -46.02
N GLU A 28 26.76 -37.39 -45.54
CA GLU A 28 27.82 -37.55 -44.52
C GLU A 28 29.25 -37.47 -45.14
N THR A 29 30.41 -37.43 -44.45
CA THR A 29 30.89 -38.06 -43.18
C THR A 29 32.11 -37.26 -42.59
N PRO A 30 32.96 -37.73 -41.63
CA PRO A 30 33.11 -37.09 -40.32
C PRO A 30 34.42 -36.31 -40.06
N ALA A 31 34.39 -35.36 -39.13
CA ALA A 31 35.55 -34.91 -38.37
C ALA A 31 35.13 -34.58 -36.93
N ALA A 32 35.88 -35.07 -35.96
CA ALA A 32 35.56 -34.90 -34.54
C ALA A 32 36.08 -33.56 -34.03
N ASP A 33 35.19 -32.68 -33.58
CA ASP A 33 35.48 -31.70 -32.55
C ASP A 33 34.24 -31.43 -31.70
N LYS A 34 34.46 -31.16 -30.42
CA LYS A 34 33.47 -31.29 -29.35
C LYS A 34 32.81 -29.94 -29.04
N PRO A 35 31.52 -29.69 -29.36
CA PRO A 35 30.80 -28.54 -28.83
C PRO A 35 30.38 -28.83 -27.38
N ALA A 36 30.59 -27.86 -26.49
CA ALA A 36 30.03 -27.93 -25.14
C ALA A 36 28.50 -27.95 -25.22
N ALA A 37 27.85 -28.75 -24.35
CA ALA A 37 26.40 -28.78 -24.26
C ALA A 37 25.84 -27.37 -23.95
N GLU A 38 24.76 -27.01 -24.64
CA GLU A 38 24.02 -25.79 -24.37
C GLU A 38 23.57 -25.78 -22.91
N ALA A 39 24.17 -24.89 -22.11
CA ALA A 39 23.70 -24.64 -20.76
C ALA A 39 22.35 -23.91 -20.85
N SER A 40 21.26 -24.67 -20.67
CA SER A 40 19.91 -24.13 -20.47
C SER A 40 19.96 -22.96 -19.51
N ALA A 41 19.41 -21.82 -19.91
CA ALA A 41 19.41 -20.60 -19.11
C ALA A 41 18.56 -20.77 -17.84
N THR A 42 19.17 -21.26 -16.76
CA THR A 42 18.59 -21.25 -15.42
C THR A 42 18.49 -19.81 -14.96
N GLY A 43 17.26 -19.28 -14.94
CA GLY A 43 16.94 -17.94 -14.45
C GLY A 43 17.16 -17.81 -12.95
N GLY A 44 18.42 -17.69 -12.54
CA GLY A 44 18.86 -17.40 -11.17
C GLY A 44 18.66 -15.92 -10.82
N GLY A 45 17.43 -15.42 -10.86
CA GLY A 45 17.05 -14.05 -10.52
C GLY A 45 17.18 -13.68 -9.02
N GLY A 46 18.08 -14.34 -8.30
CA GLY A 46 18.30 -14.11 -6.87
C GLY A 46 19.02 -12.79 -6.62
N ALA A 47 18.28 -11.67 -6.58
CA ALA A 47 18.80 -10.43 -6.03
C ALA A 47 19.30 -10.70 -4.61
N ALA A 48 20.59 -10.42 -4.36
CA ALA A 48 21.19 -10.63 -3.04
C ALA A 48 20.42 -9.82 -1.99
N LEU A 49 20.03 -10.47 -0.89
CA LEU A 49 19.32 -9.81 0.21
C LEU A 49 20.15 -8.61 0.71
N PRO A 50 19.53 -7.44 0.94
CA PRO A 50 20.20 -6.31 1.58
C PRO A 50 20.92 -6.76 2.85
N LYS A 51 22.18 -6.35 3.02
CA LYS A 51 23.05 -6.90 4.08
C LYS A 51 22.45 -6.71 5.48
N ASP A 52 21.79 -5.59 5.73
CA ASP A 52 21.11 -5.32 7.00
C ASP A 52 19.88 -6.22 7.23
N LEU A 53 19.16 -6.62 6.18
CA LEU A 53 18.11 -7.62 6.26
C LEU A 53 18.70 -9.02 6.48
N ALA A 54 19.78 -9.38 5.78
CA ALA A 54 20.47 -10.66 5.97
C ALA A 54 21.06 -10.84 7.38
N ASP A 55 21.59 -9.77 7.98
CA ASP A 55 22.15 -9.80 9.33
C ASP A 55 21.02 -9.84 10.40
N LYS A 56 19.88 -9.16 10.20
CA LYS A 56 18.67 -9.34 11.05
C LYS A 56 18.10 -10.74 10.95
N LEU A 57 17.96 -11.28 9.74
CA LEU A 57 17.47 -12.64 9.50
C LEU A 57 18.29 -13.64 10.32
N LYS A 58 19.62 -13.53 10.31
CA LYS A 58 20.51 -14.32 11.18
C LYS A 58 20.33 -14.04 12.68
N LYS A 59 20.25 -12.77 13.12
CA LYS A 59 19.99 -12.39 14.53
C LYS A 59 18.74 -13.08 15.09
N HIS A 60 17.71 -13.22 14.26
CA HIS A 60 16.41 -13.78 14.64
C HIS A 60 16.21 -15.24 14.21
N GLY A 61 17.26 -15.95 13.77
CA GLY A 61 17.19 -17.35 13.38
C GLY A 61 16.35 -17.65 12.14
N VAL A 62 15.96 -16.63 11.38
CA VAL A 62 15.13 -16.76 10.19
C VAL A 62 16.01 -17.11 8.99
N ASP A 63 15.91 -18.34 8.53
CA ASP A 63 16.53 -18.80 7.29
C ASP A 63 15.74 -18.24 6.08
N PRO A 64 16.34 -17.46 5.17
CA PRO A 64 15.61 -16.83 4.07
C PRO A 64 15.03 -17.83 3.07
N ASP A 65 15.64 -19.00 2.91
CA ASP A 65 15.20 -20.00 1.93
C ASP A 65 14.12 -20.90 2.54
N LYS A 66 14.22 -21.25 3.83
CA LYS A 66 13.08 -21.85 4.55
C LYS A 66 11.90 -20.90 4.66
N TRP A 67 12.15 -19.60 4.84
CA TRP A 67 11.11 -18.58 4.83
C TRP A 67 10.35 -18.59 3.51
N LYS A 68 11.04 -18.47 2.36
CA LYS A 68 10.44 -18.59 1.02
C LYS A 68 9.64 -19.90 0.87
N ASN A 69 10.19 -21.01 1.37
CA ASN A 69 9.57 -22.34 1.33
C ASN A 69 8.42 -22.54 2.34
N GLY A 70 8.06 -21.52 3.13
CA GLY A 70 6.81 -21.46 3.88
C GLY A 70 6.91 -21.29 5.39
N GLU A 71 8.11 -21.15 5.98
CA GLU A 71 8.22 -20.88 7.43
C GLU A 71 7.55 -19.57 7.87
N TRP A 72 7.29 -18.63 6.94
CA TRP A 72 6.45 -17.45 7.21
C TRP A 72 5.01 -17.79 7.66
N LYS A 73 4.57 -19.05 7.58
CA LYS A 73 3.29 -19.53 8.10
C LYS A 73 3.32 -19.90 9.59
N ASN A 74 4.48 -20.01 10.23
CA ASN A 74 4.60 -20.37 11.64
C ASN A 74 4.38 -19.16 12.55
N TRP A 75 3.21 -19.05 13.18
CA TRP A 75 2.81 -17.93 14.05
C TRP A 75 2.92 -18.25 15.55
N ASP A 76 3.87 -19.12 15.93
CA ASP A 76 4.20 -19.41 17.32
C ASP A 76 4.48 -18.11 18.11
N LYS A 77 3.77 -17.91 19.22
CA LYS A 77 3.79 -16.65 19.97
C LYS A 77 5.12 -16.35 20.67
N ASP A 78 5.88 -17.37 21.02
CA ASP A 78 7.13 -17.21 21.78
C ASP A 78 8.28 -16.78 20.85
N THR A 79 8.12 -17.02 19.55
CA THR A 79 9.06 -16.60 18.49
C THR A 79 8.54 -15.47 17.58
N TRP A 80 7.30 -15.00 17.79
CA TRP A 80 6.69 -13.97 16.94
C TRP A 80 7.21 -12.57 17.26
N LEU A 81 8.25 -12.16 16.52
CA LEU A 81 8.92 -10.85 16.57
C LEU A 81 7.95 -9.66 16.71
N ARG A 82 8.15 -8.84 17.76
CA ARG A 82 7.25 -7.74 18.17
C ARG A 82 7.87 -6.35 18.05
N GLU A 83 9.14 -6.20 18.40
CA GLU A 83 9.79 -4.90 18.44
C GLU A 83 10.12 -4.40 17.03
N ALA A 84 10.06 -3.09 16.81
CA ALA A 84 10.33 -2.51 15.49
C ALA A 84 11.74 -2.83 14.97
N GLU A 85 12.70 -3.05 15.88
CA GLU A 85 14.05 -3.44 15.48
C GLU A 85 14.17 -4.85 14.89
N ASP A 86 13.22 -5.72 15.23
CA ASP A 86 13.15 -7.12 14.83
C ASP A 86 12.23 -7.32 13.60
N PHE A 87 11.77 -6.25 12.95
CA PHE A 87 10.94 -6.37 11.76
C PHE A 87 11.68 -7.08 10.62
N VAL A 88 11.09 -8.17 10.13
CA VAL A 88 11.64 -9.06 9.10
C VAL A 88 10.58 -9.32 8.04
N ASN A 89 10.86 -8.94 6.79
CA ASN A 89 9.95 -9.12 5.66
C ASN A 89 10.73 -9.34 4.33
N PRO A 90 11.30 -10.53 4.10
CA PRO A 90 11.95 -10.88 2.84
C PRO A 90 11.01 -10.77 1.63
N VAL A 91 11.53 -10.25 0.52
CA VAL A 91 10.82 -10.28 -0.76
C VAL A 91 10.74 -11.72 -1.25
N ILE A 92 9.53 -12.17 -1.58
CA ILE A 92 9.27 -13.45 -2.23
C ILE A 92 8.64 -13.12 -3.59
N GLU A 93 9.45 -13.15 -4.65
CA GLU A 93 9.01 -12.74 -5.99
C GLU A 93 7.77 -13.53 -6.45
N GLY A 94 6.76 -12.82 -6.92
CA GLY A 94 5.51 -13.42 -7.41
C GLY A 94 4.60 -14.01 -6.33
N LEU A 95 4.94 -13.87 -5.03
CA LEU A 95 4.08 -14.34 -3.93
C LEU A 95 2.69 -13.71 -3.99
N TRP A 96 2.63 -12.39 -4.25
CA TRP A 96 1.40 -11.63 -4.45
C TRP A 96 1.06 -11.58 -5.93
N ASP A 97 0.60 -12.70 -6.48
CA ASP A 97 -0.07 -12.72 -7.78
C ASP A 97 -1.50 -12.15 -7.69
N SER A 98 -2.10 -11.89 -8.86
CA SER A 98 -3.46 -11.40 -9.01
C SER A 98 -4.52 -12.24 -8.28
N ARG A 99 -4.34 -13.57 -8.23
CA ARG A 99 -5.28 -14.48 -7.58
C ARG A 99 -5.22 -14.34 -6.06
N ARG A 100 -4.01 -14.24 -5.49
CA ARG A 100 -3.80 -14.00 -4.05
C ARG A 100 -4.29 -12.61 -3.65
N MET A 101 -4.01 -11.59 -4.45
CA MET A 101 -4.52 -10.24 -4.21
C MET A 101 -6.06 -10.20 -4.19
N GLN A 102 -6.74 -10.84 -5.16
CA GLN A 102 -8.20 -10.83 -5.26
C GLN A 102 -8.90 -11.70 -4.20
N THR A 103 -8.19 -12.61 -3.53
CA THR A 103 -8.74 -13.51 -2.49
C THR A 103 -8.45 -13.04 -1.06
N ALA A 104 -7.59 -12.03 -0.90
CA ALA A 104 -7.23 -11.49 0.40
C ALA A 104 -8.39 -10.70 1.03
N LYS A 105 -8.67 -11.00 2.30
CA LYS A 105 -9.80 -10.45 3.07
C LYS A 105 -9.34 -9.26 3.90
N SER A 106 -10.19 -8.68 4.74
CA SER A 106 -9.76 -7.60 5.64
C SER A 106 -9.94 -7.97 7.10
N PRO A 107 -9.09 -7.43 8.01
CA PRO A 107 -9.36 -7.49 9.43
C PRO A 107 -10.56 -6.58 9.76
N ASP A 108 -11.64 -7.16 10.27
CA ASP A 108 -12.82 -6.41 10.71
C ASP A 108 -12.57 -5.71 12.04
N GLN A 109 -11.84 -4.59 12.01
CA GLN A 109 -11.65 -3.73 13.18
C GLN A 109 -12.89 -2.87 13.42
N THR A 110 -13.73 -3.33 14.34
CA THR A 110 -14.96 -2.67 14.71
C THR A 110 -15.02 -2.43 16.21
N ILE A 111 -15.78 -1.42 16.62
CA ILE A 111 -16.08 -1.14 18.01
C ILE A 111 -17.61 -1.04 18.18
N ALA A 112 -18.13 -1.66 19.24
CA ALA A 112 -19.50 -1.41 19.67
C ALA A 112 -19.62 0.07 20.08
N THR A 113 -20.64 0.77 19.61
CA THR A 113 -20.86 2.18 20.00
C THR A 113 -21.17 2.27 21.48
N THR A 114 -20.16 2.57 22.30
CA THR A 114 -20.32 2.82 23.73
C THR A 114 -20.99 4.18 23.94
N ALA A 115 -22.28 4.16 24.28
CA ALA A 115 -22.93 5.32 24.85
C ALA A 115 -22.20 5.70 26.15
N GLY A 116 -21.78 6.96 26.28
CA GLY A 116 -21.23 7.49 27.53
C GLY A 116 -19.70 7.56 27.67
N ALA A 117 -18.90 7.26 26.64
CA ALA A 117 -17.50 7.69 26.64
C ALA A 117 -17.42 9.22 26.49
N GLY A 118 -17.26 9.91 27.61
CA GLY A 118 -17.28 11.37 27.70
C GLY A 118 -16.35 12.05 26.68
N GLY A 119 -16.84 13.12 26.04
CA GLY A 119 -16.11 13.89 25.03
C GLY A 119 -16.35 13.46 23.57
N SER A 120 -17.12 12.40 23.32
CA SER A 120 -17.63 12.10 21.98
C SER A 120 -18.75 13.06 21.58
N ASP A 121 -18.73 13.55 20.33
CA ASP A 121 -19.86 14.25 19.72
C ASP A 121 -20.95 13.25 19.28
N PRO A 122 -22.13 13.69 18.79
CA PRO A 122 -23.13 12.79 18.20
C PRO A 122 -22.58 12.00 16.99
N VAL A 123 -23.11 10.79 16.77
CA VAL A 123 -22.73 9.96 15.61
C VAL A 123 -23.17 10.68 14.32
N PRO A 124 -22.28 10.90 13.34
CA PRO A 124 -22.62 11.56 12.09
C PRO A 124 -23.59 10.71 11.25
N ARG A 125 -24.37 11.35 10.37
CA ARG A 125 -25.21 10.64 9.41
C ARG A 125 -24.34 9.83 8.45
N PRO A 126 -24.75 8.63 8.03
CA PRO A 126 -24.05 7.88 6.99
C PRO A 126 -23.89 8.67 5.69
N VAL A 127 -22.64 8.76 5.21
CA VAL A 127 -22.29 9.28 3.88
C VAL A 127 -21.97 8.10 2.98
N GLN A 128 -22.65 8.02 1.84
CA GLN A 128 -22.40 6.95 0.88
C GLN A 128 -21.01 7.11 0.26
N ALA A 129 -20.16 6.09 0.38
CA ALA A 129 -18.83 6.11 -0.22
C ALA A 129 -18.93 6.17 -1.74
N GLN A 130 -18.26 7.15 -2.33
CA GLN A 130 -18.20 7.37 -3.77
C GLN A 130 -16.99 6.64 -4.36
N ARG A 131 -17.13 6.04 -5.55
CA ARG A 131 -15.97 5.55 -6.30
C ARG A 131 -15.05 6.73 -6.62
N GLU A 132 -13.73 6.57 -6.47
CA GLU A 132 -12.79 7.58 -6.94
C GLU A 132 -12.79 7.63 -8.47
N LYS A 133 -12.51 8.80 -9.02
CA LYS A 133 -12.39 9.03 -10.46
C LYS A 133 -11.13 8.35 -10.99
N THR A 134 -11.30 7.58 -12.06
CA THR A 134 -10.20 6.95 -12.78
C THR A 134 -9.61 7.91 -13.83
N PRO A 135 -8.33 7.75 -14.21
CA PRO A 135 -7.35 6.88 -13.56
C PRO A 135 -6.97 7.42 -12.15
N TYR A 136 -6.81 6.54 -11.17
CA TYR A 136 -6.47 6.94 -9.80
C TYR A 136 -5.14 7.71 -9.72
N HIS A 137 -4.16 7.41 -10.55
CA HIS A 137 -2.88 8.12 -10.63
C HIS A 137 -2.98 9.61 -11.01
N ARG A 138 -4.16 10.09 -11.43
CA ARG A 138 -4.44 11.52 -11.67
C ARG A 138 -5.32 12.18 -10.62
N ASN A 139 -6.06 11.39 -9.84
CA ASN A 139 -7.13 11.89 -8.96
C ASN A 139 -6.86 11.62 -7.47
N ALA A 140 -6.09 10.58 -7.16
CA ALA A 140 -5.71 10.15 -5.81
C ALA A 140 -4.36 9.41 -5.79
N ALA A 141 -3.38 9.88 -6.58
CA ALA A 141 -2.10 9.19 -6.82
C ALA A 141 -1.33 8.69 -5.58
N PRO A 142 -1.33 9.39 -4.42
CA PRO A 142 -0.69 8.89 -3.20
C PRO A 142 -1.37 7.66 -2.59
N VAL A 143 -2.58 7.28 -3.00
CA VAL A 143 -3.35 6.19 -2.37
C VAL A 143 -3.08 4.85 -3.07
N GLY A 144 -2.81 3.82 -2.26
CA GLY A 144 -2.63 2.46 -2.73
C GLY A 144 -3.24 1.42 -1.79
N LYS A 145 -3.21 0.16 -2.22
CA LYS A 145 -3.70 -0.98 -1.46
C LYS A 145 -2.53 -1.70 -0.79
N ILE A 146 -2.71 -2.16 0.43
CA ILE A 146 -1.71 -2.96 1.16
C ILE A 146 -2.20 -4.40 1.19
N PHE A 147 -1.30 -5.35 0.95
CA PHE A 147 -1.51 -6.78 1.10
C PHE A 147 -0.51 -7.34 2.11
N PHE A 148 -0.95 -8.26 2.97
CA PHE A 148 -0.11 -8.88 4.01
C PHE A 148 -0.65 -10.24 4.44
N ASP A 149 0.16 -11.04 5.13
CA ASP A 149 -0.25 -12.28 5.77
C ASP A 149 -0.40 -12.11 7.29
N SER A 150 -1.46 -12.71 7.82
CA SER A 150 -1.76 -12.84 9.24
C SER A 150 -1.97 -14.31 9.61
N PRO A 151 -2.08 -14.66 10.92
CA PRO A 151 -2.49 -16.01 11.33
C PRO A 151 -3.88 -16.44 10.82
N GLN A 152 -4.70 -15.49 10.36
CA GLN A 152 -6.04 -15.74 9.79
C GLN A 152 -6.03 -15.82 8.25
N GLY A 153 -4.86 -15.73 7.61
CA GLY A 153 -4.67 -15.82 6.16
C GLY A 153 -4.29 -14.49 5.51
N HIS A 154 -4.52 -14.41 4.19
CA HIS A 154 -4.19 -13.24 3.37
C HIS A 154 -5.13 -12.07 3.68
N MET A 155 -4.54 -10.91 3.96
CA MET A 155 -5.23 -9.71 4.42
C MET A 155 -4.93 -8.50 3.54
N VAL A 156 -5.86 -7.54 3.53
CA VAL A 156 -5.74 -6.26 2.84
C VAL A 156 -6.13 -5.08 3.72
N CYS A 157 -5.36 -4.02 3.53
CA CYS A 157 -5.60 -2.67 4.01
C CYS A 157 -5.44 -1.68 2.85
N SER A 158 -5.45 -0.40 3.18
CA SER A 158 -5.09 0.72 2.31
C SER A 158 -3.90 1.48 2.93
N GLY A 159 -3.25 2.31 2.13
CA GLY A 159 -2.14 3.15 2.60
C GLY A 159 -1.95 4.39 1.74
N THR A 160 -1.12 5.32 2.23
CA THR A 160 -0.83 6.60 1.57
C THR A 160 0.67 6.86 1.47
N ILE A 161 1.18 7.20 0.30
CA ILE A 161 2.56 7.68 0.11
C ILE A 161 2.72 9.03 0.83
N VAL A 162 3.62 9.08 1.81
CA VAL A 162 3.92 10.29 2.58
C VAL A 162 5.34 10.76 2.31
N LYS A 163 5.59 12.07 2.42
CA LYS A 163 6.90 12.67 2.14
C LYS A 163 7.94 12.22 3.17
N ASP A 164 9.15 11.96 2.68
CA ASP A 164 10.34 11.83 3.49
C ASP A 164 11.06 13.20 3.55
N PRO A 165 11.13 13.87 4.72
CA PRO A 165 11.80 15.16 4.85
C PRO A 165 13.32 15.07 4.70
N ARG A 166 13.91 13.87 4.76
CA ARG A 166 15.34 13.62 4.56
C ARG A 166 15.69 13.10 3.18
N ARG A 167 14.71 12.63 2.40
CA ARG A 167 14.84 12.34 0.96
C ARG A 167 13.72 12.99 0.13
N PRO A 168 13.70 14.33 -0.01
CA PRO A 168 12.64 15.03 -0.73
C PRO A 168 12.54 14.59 -2.19
N GLY A 169 11.32 14.27 -2.66
CA GLY A 169 11.09 13.78 -4.03
C GLY A 169 11.50 12.32 -4.24
N LYS A 170 12.02 11.64 -3.20
CA LYS A 170 12.47 10.24 -3.22
C LYS A 170 11.97 9.43 -2.02
N SER A 171 10.78 9.77 -1.52
CA SER A 171 10.17 9.02 -0.43
C SER A 171 9.91 7.58 -0.80
N ASN A 172 10.19 6.70 0.16
CA ASN A 172 9.79 5.29 0.19
C ASN A 172 8.87 5.04 1.41
N MET A 173 8.18 6.08 1.90
CA MET A 173 7.40 6.00 3.13
C MET A 173 5.90 5.87 2.82
N VAL A 174 5.26 4.88 3.42
CA VAL A 174 3.81 4.64 3.33
C VAL A 174 3.18 4.74 4.72
N TRP A 175 2.19 5.60 4.86
CA TRP A 175 1.34 5.69 6.05
C TRP A 175 0.21 4.67 5.99
N THR A 176 -0.08 4.01 7.11
CA THR A 176 -1.21 3.08 7.27
C THR A 176 -1.65 3.00 8.75
N ALA A 177 -2.49 2.04 9.11
CA ALA A 177 -2.91 1.79 10.50
C ALA A 177 -1.96 0.80 11.21
N GLY A 178 -1.86 0.89 12.53
CA GLY A 178 -1.09 -0.07 13.34
C GLY A 178 -1.59 -1.49 13.19
N HIS A 179 -2.91 -1.68 13.15
CA HIS A 179 -3.55 -2.98 12.94
C HIS A 179 -3.35 -3.56 11.53
N CYS A 180 -2.82 -2.79 10.57
CA CYS A 180 -2.46 -3.29 9.24
C CYS A 180 -1.03 -3.87 9.20
N VAL A 181 -0.24 -3.68 10.27
CA VAL A 181 1.17 -4.10 10.32
C VAL A 181 1.54 -4.94 11.55
N HIS A 182 0.79 -4.83 12.67
CA HIS A 182 1.12 -5.51 13.92
C HIS A 182 -0.16 -5.98 14.66
N ALA A 183 -0.15 -7.20 15.18
CA ALA A 183 -1.27 -7.85 15.88
C ALA A 183 -1.53 -7.34 17.32
N GLY A 184 -1.15 -6.10 17.61
CA GLY A 184 -1.29 -5.43 18.90
C GLY A 184 -0.76 -6.24 20.09
N GLN A 185 -1.55 -6.29 21.17
CA GLN A 185 -1.20 -7.02 22.39
C GLN A 185 -1.07 -8.55 22.16
N ARG A 186 -1.71 -9.10 21.11
CA ARG A 186 -1.93 -10.56 20.96
C ARG A 186 -0.91 -11.29 20.09
N GLY A 187 -0.05 -10.57 19.40
CA GLY A 187 0.98 -11.11 18.50
C GLY A 187 1.91 -10.00 17.99
N GLY A 188 2.89 -10.35 17.17
CA GLY A 188 3.90 -9.43 16.63
C GLY A 188 3.56 -8.83 15.26
N TRP A 189 4.61 -8.57 14.47
CA TRP A 189 4.51 -8.04 13.09
C TRP A 189 3.84 -9.01 12.12
N TYR A 190 2.99 -8.50 11.23
CA TYR A 190 2.51 -9.24 10.07
C TYR A 190 3.62 -9.43 9.03
N ARG A 191 3.41 -10.39 8.12
CA ARG A 191 4.43 -10.90 7.20
C ARG A 191 4.02 -10.63 5.76
N ASN A 192 5.00 -10.71 4.86
CA ASN A 192 4.87 -10.49 3.42
C ASN A 192 4.13 -9.19 3.07
N ILE A 193 4.41 -8.11 3.82
CA ILE A 193 3.71 -6.83 3.65
C ILE A 193 4.18 -6.15 2.35
N THR A 194 3.24 -5.82 1.47
CA THR A 194 3.49 -5.08 0.22
C THR A 194 2.44 -3.98 -0.01
N PHE A 195 2.86 -2.88 -0.61
CA PHE A 195 2.04 -1.75 -1.03
C PHE A 195 1.97 -1.69 -2.56
N VAL A 196 0.77 -1.55 -3.11
CA VAL A 196 0.53 -1.39 -4.55
C VAL A 196 -0.07 0.00 -4.81
N PRO A 197 0.71 0.94 -5.38
CA PRO A 197 0.25 2.30 -5.66
C PRO A 197 -0.78 2.27 -6.79
N ALA A 198 -1.87 3.04 -6.66
CA ALA A 198 -2.95 3.08 -7.65
C ALA A 198 -3.44 1.69 -8.10
N TYR A 199 -3.56 0.73 -7.18
CA TYR A 199 -4.09 -0.61 -7.45
C TYR A 199 -5.41 -0.56 -8.25
N ASN A 200 -5.47 -1.31 -9.35
CA ASN A 200 -6.56 -1.27 -10.33
C ASN A 200 -6.90 0.16 -10.79
N ASP A 201 -5.88 0.92 -11.23
CA ASP A 201 -5.93 2.35 -11.59
C ASP A 201 -7.09 2.75 -12.51
N LEU A 202 -7.46 1.88 -13.45
CA LEU A 202 -8.55 2.12 -14.41
C LEU A 202 -9.93 1.66 -13.89
N GLY A 203 -10.00 1.13 -12.66
CA GLY A 203 -11.24 0.71 -12.00
C GLY A 203 -11.95 -0.45 -12.70
N LYS A 204 -11.18 -1.42 -13.23
CA LYS A 204 -11.67 -2.63 -13.91
C LYS A 204 -12.57 -3.45 -12.98
N SER A 205 -13.55 -4.14 -13.57
CA SER A 205 -14.42 -5.09 -12.88
C SER A 205 -13.64 -6.36 -12.47
N PRO A 206 -14.17 -7.18 -11.53
CA PRO A 206 -13.60 -8.50 -11.24
C PRO A 206 -13.47 -9.38 -12.49
N SER A 207 -14.41 -9.28 -13.43
CA SER A 207 -14.36 -10.06 -14.68
C SER A 207 -13.25 -9.63 -15.63
N ALA A 208 -12.99 -8.31 -15.70
CA ALA A 208 -11.92 -7.78 -16.53
C ALA A 208 -10.52 -8.01 -15.92
N LEU A 209 -10.40 -8.04 -14.58
CA LEU A 209 -9.13 -8.34 -13.91
C LEU A 209 -8.68 -9.81 -14.04
N ARG A 210 -9.60 -10.77 -14.20
CA ARG A 210 -9.22 -12.20 -14.38
C ARG A 210 -8.33 -12.47 -15.60
N ASN A 211 -8.43 -11.63 -16.63
CA ASN A 211 -7.64 -11.73 -17.87
C ASN A 211 -6.71 -10.52 -18.07
N ALA A 212 -6.58 -9.67 -17.05
CA ALA A 212 -5.73 -8.48 -17.12
C ALA A 212 -4.25 -8.85 -17.03
N GLN A 213 -3.40 -8.05 -17.66
CA GLN A 213 -1.97 -8.17 -17.47
C GLN A 213 -1.58 -7.62 -16.08
N PRO A 214 -0.51 -8.11 -15.42
CA PRO A 214 -0.13 -7.66 -14.07
C PRO A 214 0.03 -6.14 -13.94
N HIS A 215 0.50 -5.46 -14.99
CA HIS A 215 0.66 -4.01 -15.03
C HIS A 215 -0.67 -3.23 -15.12
N GLU A 216 -1.79 -3.88 -15.43
CA GLU A 216 -3.12 -3.23 -15.43
C GLU A 216 -3.78 -3.28 -14.04
N GLU A 217 -3.36 -4.23 -13.20
CA GLU A 217 -3.77 -4.34 -11.79
C GLU A 217 -2.79 -3.59 -10.87
N ALA A 218 -1.49 -3.63 -11.16
CA ALA A 218 -0.42 -2.95 -10.41
C ALA A 218 0.45 -2.12 -11.36
N PRO A 219 0.00 -0.94 -11.84
CA PRO A 219 0.69 -0.17 -12.89
C PRO A 219 2.05 0.41 -12.47
N TYR A 220 2.26 0.59 -11.17
CA TYR A 220 3.54 1.01 -10.60
C TYR A 220 4.33 -0.16 -9.99
N GLY A 221 3.88 -1.40 -10.20
CA GLY A 221 4.43 -2.59 -9.56
C GLY A 221 4.12 -2.66 -8.06
N GLN A 222 4.88 -3.51 -7.37
CA GLN A 222 4.73 -3.78 -5.94
C GLN A 222 5.89 -3.20 -5.14
N TYR A 223 5.60 -2.68 -3.95
CA TYR A 223 6.56 -2.09 -3.04
C TYR A 223 6.52 -2.81 -1.70
N TRP A 224 7.46 -3.71 -1.48
CA TRP A 224 7.57 -4.55 -0.29
C TRP A 224 8.13 -3.77 0.89
N ALA A 225 7.54 -3.92 2.08
CA ALA A 225 8.07 -3.29 3.28
C ALA A 225 9.41 -3.90 3.69
N ASP A 226 10.46 -3.11 3.88
CA ASP A 226 11.73 -3.52 4.48
C ASP A 226 11.85 -3.02 5.94
N TRP A 227 10.94 -2.16 6.37
CA TRP A 227 10.78 -1.70 7.75
C TRP A 227 9.35 -1.28 8.09
N ALA A 228 8.96 -1.45 9.34
CA ALA A 228 7.70 -0.98 9.88
C ALA A 228 7.89 -0.34 11.27
N VAL A 229 7.12 0.71 11.55
CA VAL A 229 6.98 1.31 12.89
C VAL A 229 5.50 1.59 13.15
N THR A 230 5.03 1.25 14.33
CA THR A 230 3.71 1.63 14.86
C THR A 230 3.88 2.18 16.28
N SER A 231 2.83 2.73 16.87
CA SER A 231 2.91 3.29 18.23
C SER A 231 3.17 2.20 19.28
N GLY A 232 3.89 2.56 20.36
CA GLY A 232 4.08 1.66 21.50
C GLY A 232 2.75 1.35 22.20
N GLU A 233 1.80 2.29 22.18
CA GLU A 233 0.44 2.09 22.65
C GLU A 233 -0.31 1.01 21.86
N TRP A 234 -0.12 0.95 20.53
CA TRP A 234 -0.68 -0.12 19.71
C TRP A 234 0.00 -1.47 19.97
N ILE A 235 1.33 -1.54 20.04
CA ILE A 235 2.06 -2.79 20.34
C ILE A 235 1.62 -3.37 21.71
N ASN A 236 1.47 -2.52 22.72
CA ASN A 236 1.17 -2.95 24.08
C ASN A 236 -0.32 -3.19 24.36
N ARG A 237 -1.23 -2.43 23.71
CA ARG A 237 -2.67 -2.43 24.03
C ARG A 237 -3.59 -2.62 22.82
N GLY A 238 -3.06 -2.85 21.62
CA GLY A 238 -3.83 -3.02 20.40
C GLY A 238 -4.85 -4.16 20.50
N GLY A 239 -6.08 -3.89 20.06
CA GLY A 239 -7.27 -4.71 20.35
C GLY A 239 -8.07 -4.26 21.58
N SER A 240 -7.64 -3.20 22.28
CA SER A 240 -8.41 -2.54 23.35
C SER A 240 -8.84 -1.13 22.95
N ASN A 241 -9.89 -0.63 23.60
CA ASN A 241 -10.41 0.73 23.36
C ASN A 241 -9.38 1.84 23.60
N ALA A 242 -8.37 1.62 24.45
CA ALA A 242 -7.34 2.59 24.78
C ALA A 242 -6.16 2.64 23.78
N ALA A 243 -6.23 1.86 22.69
CA ALA A 243 -5.21 1.82 21.64
C ALA A 243 -5.64 2.49 20.32
N TRP A 244 -6.95 2.61 20.05
CA TRP A 244 -7.45 3.20 18.79
C TRP A 244 -6.95 4.62 18.48
N PRO A 245 -6.80 5.55 19.45
CA PRO A 245 -6.21 6.86 19.18
C PRO A 245 -4.73 6.83 18.78
N TYR A 246 -4.11 5.66 18.80
CA TYR A 246 -2.71 5.40 18.48
C TYR A 246 -2.54 4.38 17.33
N ASP A 247 -3.63 4.00 16.66
CA ASP A 247 -3.67 3.01 15.58
C ASP A 247 -3.18 3.61 14.24
N TYR A 248 -1.88 3.93 14.21
CA TYR A 248 -1.16 4.41 13.03
C TYR A 248 0.19 3.69 12.88
N ALA A 249 0.67 3.62 11.65
CA ALA A 249 1.95 3.04 11.30
C ALA A 249 2.60 3.71 10.09
N VAL A 250 3.92 3.60 10.02
CA VAL A 250 4.75 4.04 8.90
C VAL A 250 5.60 2.87 8.44
N LEU A 251 5.48 2.53 7.16
CA LEU A 251 6.34 1.57 6.47
C LEU A 251 7.45 2.33 5.73
N HIS A 252 8.67 1.80 5.70
CA HIS A 252 9.57 2.02 4.57
C HIS A 252 9.41 0.84 3.62
N VAL A 253 9.47 1.11 2.31
CA VAL A 253 9.25 0.10 1.27
C VAL A 253 10.32 0.18 0.19
N GLN A 254 10.61 -0.96 -0.44
CA GLN A 254 11.48 -1.10 -1.60
C GLN A 254 10.70 -1.70 -2.78
N PRO A 255 10.96 -1.29 -4.04
CA PRO A 255 10.30 -1.89 -5.19
C PRO A 255 10.68 -3.37 -5.32
N GLU A 256 9.72 -4.22 -5.68
CA GLU A 256 9.96 -5.64 -5.98
C GLU A 256 10.94 -5.80 -7.16
N ARG A 257 10.86 -4.88 -8.14
CA ARG A 257 11.71 -4.84 -9.33
C ARG A 257 12.11 -3.40 -9.66
N GLY A 258 13.37 -3.19 -10.01
CA GLY A 258 13.91 -1.86 -10.36
C GLY A 258 14.62 -1.16 -9.19
N LYS A 259 14.92 0.14 -9.35
CA LYS A 259 15.73 0.93 -8.41
C LYS A 259 15.18 2.32 -8.07
N LYS A 260 14.06 2.74 -8.67
CA LYS A 260 13.43 4.04 -8.37
C LYS A 260 12.70 3.97 -7.04
N SER A 261 12.74 5.06 -6.27
CA SER A 261 11.88 5.21 -5.10
C SER A 261 10.40 5.29 -5.48
N LEU A 262 9.54 5.10 -4.49
CA LEU A 262 8.10 5.16 -4.63
C LEU A 262 7.62 6.54 -5.11
N GLU A 263 8.14 7.63 -4.53
CA GLU A 263 7.82 9.00 -4.95
C GLU A 263 8.35 9.32 -6.36
N GLU A 264 9.53 8.82 -6.77
CA GLU A 264 10.06 8.99 -8.14
C GLU A 264 9.26 8.22 -9.20
N THR A 265 8.64 7.10 -8.84
CA THR A 265 7.84 6.26 -9.75
C THR A 265 6.42 6.79 -9.88
N VAL A 266 5.78 7.16 -8.77
CA VAL A 266 4.36 7.59 -8.75
C VAL A 266 4.22 9.10 -8.99
N GLY A 267 5.27 9.89 -8.70
CA GLY A 267 5.27 11.34 -8.84
C GLY A 267 4.47 12.08 -7.75
N ALA A 268 4.06 11.40 -6.67
CA ALA A 268 3.21 11.98 -5.64
C ALA A 268 3.48 11.41 -4.24
N ALA A 269 3.60 12.32 -3.25
CA ALA A 269 3.61 12.00 -1.83
C ALA A 269 3.00 13.17 -1.04
N LEU A 270 2.21 12.89 -0.01
CA LEU A 270 1.59 13.91 0.83
C LEU A 270 2.48 14.31 2.01
N ALA A 271 2.47 15.59 2.37
CA ALA A 271 2.96 15.99 3.68
C ALA A 271 1.96 15.52 4.76
N VAL A 272 2.48 15.15 5.92
CA VAL A 272 1.67 14.81 7.10
C VAL A 272 1.59 16.02 8.02
N ASP A 273 0.39 16.34 8.47
CA ASP A 273 0.12 17.42 9.41
C ASP A 273 0.09 16.87 10.83
N PHE A 274 1.19 17.05 11.55
CA PHE A 274 1.36 16.60 12.93
C PHE A 274 0.85 17.59 13.98
N SER A 275 0.13 18.64 13.58
CA SER A 275 -0.43 19.63 14.52
C SER A 275 -1.65 19.12 15.30
N ALA A 276 -2.20 17.97 14.94
CA ALA A 276 -3.41 17.38 15.53
C ALA A 276 -4.54 18.41 15.74
N PRO A 277 -5.01 19.09 14.68
CA PRO A 277 -6.03 20.13 14.82
C PRO A 277 -7.31 19.57 15.44
N THR A 278 -8.02 20.35 16.26
CA THR A 278 -9.32 19.91 16.79
C THR A 278 -10.29 19.57 15.65
N ALA A 279 -11.30 18.73 15.89
CA ALA A 279 -12.25 18.34 14.83
C ALA A 279 -12.89 19.56 14.12
N ALA A 280 -13.21 20.62 14.86
CA ALA A 280 -13.70 21.88 14.31
C ALA A 280 -12.68 22.60 13.41
N GLN A 281 -11.38 22.59 13.77
CA GLN A 281 -10.29 23.16 12.97
C GLN A 281 -9.88 22.29 11.78
N ALA A 282 -10.07 20.97 11.87
CA ALA A 282 -9.89 20.03 10.76
C ALA A 282 -10.95 20.27 9.67
N GLY A 283 -12.18 20.61 10.08
CA GLY A 283 -13.26 21.02 9.18
C GLY A 283 -13.79 19.85 8.35
N THR A 284 -13.98 20.06 7.05
CA THR A 284 -14.29 18.97 6.11
C THR A 284 -13.02 18.20 5.77
N ILE A 285 -13.05 16.90 5.99
CA ILE A 285 -11.96 15.98 5.66
C ILE A 285 -12.50 14.88 4.74
N GLY A 286 -11.63 14.36 3.87
CA GLY A 286 -11.95 13.20 3.04
C GLY A 286 -11.16 11.98 3.49
N ALA A 287 -11.77 10.79 3.46
CA ALA A 287 -11.11 9.51 3.69
C ALA A 287 -11.07 8.70 2.40
N TRP A 288 -9.91 8.14 2.05
CA TRP A 288 -9.72 7.31 0.85
C TRP A 288 -9.30 5.89 1.21
N GLY A 289 -9.78 4.88 0.48
CA GLY A 289 -9.32 3.49 0.65
C GLY A 289 -10.02 2.48 -0.27
N TYR A 290 -9.71 1.21 -0.07
CA TYR A 290 -10.22 0.07 -0.84
C TYR A 290 -11.09 -0.84 0.06
N PRO A 291 -12.35 -0.46 0.35
CA PRO A 291 -13.25 -1.28 1.15
C PRO A 291 -13.48 -2.66 0.49
N SER A 292 -13.36 -3.72 1.28
CA SER A 292 -13.27 -5.13 0.85
C SER A 292 -14.42 -6.02 1.30
N ALA A 293 -15.26 -5.59 2.24
CA ALA A 293 -16.43 -6.34 2.68
C ALA A 293 -17.70 -5.85 1.96
N PRO A 294 -18.75 -6.69 1.81
CA PRO A 294 -19.99 -6.31 1.14
C PRO A 294 -20.61 -5.00 1.66
N PRO A 295 -21.14 -4.13 0.78
CA PRO A 295 -21.36 -4.32 -0.65
C PRO A 295 -20.12 -4.11 -1.54
N TYR A 296 -18.95 -3.86 -0.95
CA TYR A 296 -17.69 -3.68 -1.68
C TYR A 296 -16.93 -5.01 -1.85
N ASN A 297 -15.86 -4.98 -2.65
CA ASN A 297 -15.07 -6.16 -3.03
C ASN A 297 -13.55 -5.92 -3.04
N GLY A 298 -13.08 -4.75 -2.58
CA GLY A 298 -11.67 -4.45 -2.43
C GLY A 298 -10.95 -3.97 -3.68
N LEU A 299 -11.60 -4.05 -4.84
CA LEU A 299 -10.98 -3.79 -6.16
C LEU A 299 -11.01 -2.33 -6.58
N ILE A 300 -11.86 -1.51 -5.96
CA ILE A 300 -12.15 -0.15 -6.40
C ILE A 300 -11.84 0.81 -5.26
N MET A 301 -11.05 1.84 -5.55
CA MET A 301 -10.79 2.92 -4.61
C MET A 301 -12.07 3.72 -4.41
N HIS A 302 -12.41 4.00 -3.16
CA HIS A 302 -13.55 4.80 -2.75
C HIS A 302 -13.09 5.97 -1.86
N LYS A 303 -13.97 6.97 -1.76
CA LYS A 303 -13.83 8.09 -0.83
C LYS A 303 -15.14 8.44 -0.13
N CYS A 304 -15.00 9.02 1.07
CA CYS A 304 -16.07 9.73 1.78
C CYS A 304 -15.56 11.13 2.12
N LEU A 305 -16.39 12.17 2.01
CA LEU A 305 -16.09 13.52 2.51
C LEU A 305 -17.19 13.92 3.50
N ASP A 306 -16.79 14.39 4.68
CA ASP A 306 -17.71 14.89 5.72
C ASP A 306 -16.97 15.85 6.66
N ARG A 307 -17.71 16.53 7.53
CA ARG A 307 -17.13 17.31 8.64
C ARG A 307 -16.66 16.38 9.76
N ALA A 308 -15.45 16.61 10.24
CA ALA A 308 -14.90 15.87 11.36
C ALA A 308 -15.69 16.13 12.65
N SER A 309 -16.08 15.06 13.33
CA SER A 309 -16.60 15.05 14.70
C SER A 309 -15.58 14.39 15.65
N ARG A 310 -15.69 14.62 16.97
CA ARG A 310 -14.84 13.96 17.97
C ARG A 310 -15.42 12.60 18.37
N MET A 311 -14.54 11.63 18.58
CA MET A 311 -14.87 10.35 19.19
C MET A 311 -13.84 9.99 20.26
N THR A 312 -14.32 9.71 21.47
CA THR A 312 -13.51 9.16 22.57
C THR A 312 -13.75 7.65 22.65
N THR A 313 -12.70 6.83 22.59
CA THR A 313 -12.83 5.37 22.75
C THR A 313 -12.59 4.91 24.19
N ALA A 314 -11.72 5.59 24.93
CA ALA A 314 -11.42 5.31 26.33
C ALA A 314 -11.17 6.60 27.15
N PRO A 315 -11.34 6.57 28.48
CA PRO A 315 -10.91 7.68 29.35
C PRO A 315 -9.40 7.95 29.23
N ALA A 316 -9.01 9.21 29.43
CA ALA A 316 -7.61 9.67 29.43
C ALA A 316 -6.79 9.36 28.16
N THR A 317 -7.44 9.10 27.02
CA THR A 317 -6.79 9.01 25.70
C THR A 317 -7.19 10.18 24.79
N PRO A 318 -6.38 10.53 23.77
CA PRO A 318 -6.76 11.53 22.76
C PRO A 318 -8.08 11.20 22.07
N THR A 319 -8.81 12.21 21.62
CA THR A 319 -9.96 12.03 20.74
C THR A 319 -9.52 11.61 19.35
N MET A 320 -10.28 10.72 18.72
CA MET A 320 -10.20 10.42 17.30
C MET A 320 -11.07 11.40 16.50
N TYR A 321 -10.76 11.59 15.21
CA TYR A 321 -11.74 12.13 14.27
C TYR A 321 -12.74 11.04 13.89
N ARG A 322 -13.99 11.41 13.68
CA ARG A 322 -15.03 10.54 13.11
C ARG A 322 -15.83 11.28 12.04
N ILE A 323 -16.09 10.60 10.93
CA ILE A 323 -16.89 11.08 9.80
C ILE A 323 -18.01 10.09 9.46
N GLY A 324 -19.10 10.56 8.87
CA GLY A 324 -20.02 9.71 8.14
C GLY A 324 -19.30 9.07 6.96
N CYS A 325 -19.38 7.74 6.82
CA CYS A 325 -18.80 6.98 5.72
C CYS A 325 -19.28 5.53 5.71
N THR A 326 -19.73 5.03 4.56
CA THR A 326 -20.17 3.62 4.39
C THR A 326 -19.07 2.66 3.92
N MET A 327 -17.82 3.13 3.72
CA MET A 327 -16.69 2.23 3.47
C MET A 327 -16.52 1.23 4.61
N THR A 328 -16.24 -0.03 4.26
CA THR A 328 -16.08 -1.15 5.20
C THR A 328 -14.59 -1.42 5.51
N ALA A 329 -14.32 -2.48 6.27
CA ALA A 329 -12.99 -3.08 6.41
C ALA A 329 -12.27 -3.21 5.06
N GLY A 330 -10.94 -3.02 5.07
CA GLY A 330 -10.09 -2.87 3.87
C GLY A 330 -9.80 -1.42 3.50
N SER A 331 -10.71 -0.50 3.86
CA SER A 331 -10.41 0.94 3.89
C SER A 331 -9.45 1.34 5.03
N SER A 332 -9.27 0.46 6.03
CA SER A 332 -8.26 0.52 7.10
C SER A 332 -6.89 0.98 6.62
N GLY A 333 -6.25 1.89 7.35
CA GLY A 333 -4.97 2.50 6.99
C GLY A 333 -5.03 3.50 5.82
N GLY A 334 -6.14 3.55 5.10
CA GLY A 334 -6.38 4.53 4.04
C GLY A 334 -6.35 5.96 4.57
N GLY A 335 -5.69 6.85 3.83
CA GLY A 335 -5.37 8.20 4.30
C GLY A 335 -6.58 9.12 4.37
N TRP A 336 -6.58 9.98 5.39
CA TRP A 336 -7.57 11.04 5.55
C TRP A 336 -6.91 12.38 5.26
N PHE A 337 -7.47 13.13 4.31
CA PHE A 337 -6.86 14.36 3.78
C PHE A 337 -7.70 15.59 4.08
N ARG A 338 -7.02 16.72 4.30
CA ARG A 338 -7.63 18.06 4.30
C ARG A 338 -6.89 19.00 3.36
N ALA A 339 -7.62 19.96 2.80
CA ALA A 339 -7.02 21.10 2.12
C ALA A 339 -6.65 22.18 3.15
N LEU A 340 -5.42 22.66 3.10
CA LEU A 340 -4.97 23.80 3.89
C LEU A 340 -5.35 25.12 3.20
N PRO A 341 -5.42 26.26 3.93
CA PRO A 341 -5.72 27.57 3.34
C PRO A 341 -4.77 28.01 2.21
N ASN A 342 -3.57 27.44 2.14
CA ASN A 342 -2.59 27.68 1.07
C ASN A 342 -2.77 26.75 -0.15
N GLY A 343 -3.91 26.05 -0.26
CA GLY A 343 -4.24 25.13 -1.35
C GLY A 343 -3.53 23.77 -1.31
N LYS A 344 -2.63 23.52 -0.36
CA LYS A 344 -1.94 22.23 -0.24
C LYS A 344 -2.82 21.19 0.45
N THR A 345 -2.89 19.99 -0.11
CA THR A 345 -3.50 18.82 0.55
C THR A 345 -2.48 18.14 1.48
N VAL A 346 -2.91 17.77 2.68
CA VAL A 346 -2.09 17.07 3.69
C VAL A 346 -2.83 15.89 4.29
N LEU A 347 -2.07 14.87 4.70
CA LEU A 347 -2.57 13.77 5.53
C LEU A 347 -2.78 14.25 6.96
N VAL A 348 -3.94 13.99 7.56
CA VAL A 348 -4.28 14.36 8.94
C VAL A 348 -4.70 13.20 9.83
N SER A 349 -4.98 12.04 9.24
CA SER A 349 -5.37 10.80 9.92
C SER A 349 -5.32 9.61 8.96
N ASN A 350 -5.64 8.42 9.45
CA ASN A 350 -5.90 7.22 8.67
C ASN A 350 -7.18 6.54 9.16
N THR A 351 -7.86 5.78 8.31
CA THR A 351 -8.95 4.91 8.77
C THR A 351 -8.41 3.91 9.78
N SER A 352 -9.05 3.80 10.94
CA SER A 352 -8.70 2.86 12.01
C SER A 352 -9.86 1.90 12.29
N ILE A 353 -11.06 2.42 12.57
CA ILE A 353 -12.22 1.63 13.00
C ILE A 353 -13.54 2.11 12.38
N GLY A 354 -14.52 1.21 12.35
CA GLY A 354 -15.93 1.49 12.07
C GLY A 354 -16.88 0.90 13.14
N PRO A 355 -18.21 1.05 12.96
CA PRO A 355 -19.20 0.46 13.85
C PRO A 355 -19.22 -1.08 13.79
N ALA A 356 -19.41 -1.72 14.94
CA ALA A 356 -19.71 -3.15 14.98
C ALA A 356 -21.09 -3.44 14.34
N GLY A 357 -21.17 -4.54 13.57
CA GLY A 357 -22.42 -5.03 12.98
C GLY A 357 -22.98 -4.21 11.81
N GLY A 358 -22.23 -3.25 11.25
CA GLY A 358 -22.71 -2.46 10.11
C GLY A 358 -21.65 -1.53 9.51
N ASN A 359 -22.11 -0.52 8.77
CA ASN A 359 -21.31 0.58 8.26
C ASN A 359 -22.06 1.91 8.46
N GLY A 360 -21.41 3.04 8.18
CA GLY A 360 -22.05 4.36 8.22
C GLY A 360 -21.20 5.46 8.85
N TRP A 361 -20.19 5.10 9.65
CA TRP A 361 -19.13 6.02 10.03
C TRP A 361 -17.78 5.32 10.06
N LEU A 362 -16.71 6.09 9.92
CA LEU A 362 -15.35 5.66 10.19
C LEU A 362 -14.70 6.62 11.19
N ALA A 363 -13.72 6.13 11.95
CA ALA A 363 -12.89 6.94 12.83
C ALA A 363 -11.39 6.68 12.60
N GLY A 364 -10.59 7.71 12.87
CA GLY A 364 -9.14 7.71 12.69
C GLY A 364 -8.40 8.51 13.77
N PRO A 365 -7.16 8.11 14.14
CA PRO A 365 -6.39 8.78 15.17
C PRO A 365 -5.98 10.20 14.76
N GLN A 366 -5.93 11.12 15.72
CA GLN A 366 -5.33 12.44 15.49
C GLN A 366 -3.80 12.31 15.45
N LEU A 367 -3.18 12.78 14.37
CA LEU A 367 -1.73 12.63 14.19
C LEU A 367 -0.99 13.73 14.98
N GLY A 368 -0.62 13.41 16.22
CA GLY A 368 0.15 14.27 17.10
C GLY A 368 1.63 13.89 17.22
N ARG A 369 2.25 14.20 18.37
CA ARG A 369 3.69 13.97 18.60
C ARG A 369 4.14 12.53 18.37
N GLY A 370 3.47 11.52 18.93
CA GLY A 370 3.88 10.11 18.73
C GLY A 370 3.82 9.65 17.27
N ALA A 371 2.86 10.19 16.50
CA ALA A 371 2.74 9.96 15.06
C ALA A 371 3.90 10.62 14.28
N LYS A 372 4.31 11.82 14.70
CA LYS A 372 5.51 12.49 14.19
C LYS A 372 6.78 11.72 14.51
N ASP A 373 6.93 11.26 15.75
CA ASP A 373 8.13 10.54 16.20
C ASP A 373 8.29 9.20 15.43
N ALA A 374 7.20 8.49 15.15
CA ALA A 374 7.20 7.29 14.29
C ALA A 374 7.63 7.60 12.84
N HIS A 375 7.13 8.68 12.25
CA HIS A 375 7.51 9.14 10.90
C HIS A 375 8.97 9.56 10.82
N GLU A 376 9.43 10.37 11.77
CA GLU A 376 10.82 10.83 11.82
C GLU A 376 11.79 9.68 12.11
N MET A 377 11.39 8.66 12.87
CA MET A 377 12.20 7.45 13.09
C MET A 377 12.50 6.73 11.77
N VAL A 378 11.49 6.50 10.94
CA VAL A 378 11.65 5.86 9.63
C VAL A 378 12.49 6.73 8.70
N SER A 379 12.14 8.01 8.56
CA SER A 379 12.92 8.99 7.76
C SER A 379 14.39 9.06 8.19
N LYS A 380 14.68 9.10 9.49
CA LYS A 380 16.06 9.14 10.03
C LYS A 380 16.82 7.84 9.76
N LYS A 381 16.16 6.68 9.86
CA LYS A 381 16.78 5.38 9.61
C LYS A 381 17.26 5.22 8.17
N PHE A 382 16.50 5.76 7.22
CA PHE A 382 16.76 5.63 5.77
C PHE A 382 17.31 6.92 5.11
N ALA A 383 17.79 7.89 5.90
CA ALA A 383 18.34 9.17 5.44
C ALA A 383 19.70 9.09 4.69
N ARG A 384 20.05 7.91 4.15
CA ARG A 384 21.29 7.65 3.42
C ARG A 384 21.04 7.63 1.91
#